data_AF-B8C2M4-F1
#
_entry.id   AF-B8C2M4-F1
#
_cell.length_a   1.000
_cell.length_b   1.000
_cell.length_c   1.000
_cell.angle_alpha   90.00
_cell.angle_beta   90.00
_cell.angle_gamma   90.00
#
_symmetry.space_group_name_H-M   'P 1'
#
loop_
_entity.id
_entity.type
_entity.pdbx_description
1 polymer ?
#
loop_
_entity_poly.entity_id
_entity_poly.type
_entity_poly.pdbx_seq_one_letter_code
_entity_poly.pdbx_strand_id
1 'polypeptide(L)'
;MTRGGRCCDGLSPTTTQAIGDADSESCDTKGHTKIIKKRAALLPSYWHDADDDVVVVTDGEVHGNNLQSNMSSDTKGIKFTIRGNPKPLVRHRSSRGFMYNPSSAAQERFRDSLLSMLPRRYHPTILDDQSMDDGKAAVPNVLFSQHEFLAMEVTFRLKRPKNHFVGNKPGTGRMKPTAPGKFHNSRTDIDNLTKFVMDSLNGLLYVDDKQVVSLSAIKLLDSEGLCEGATDVKITVVKDENA
;
A
#
# COMPACT_ATOMS: atom_id res chain seq x y z
N MET A 1 69.74 -18.49 55.08
CA MET A 1 70.79 -19.35 54.47
C MET A 1 70.56 -19.30 52.95
N THR A 2 71.47 -18.90 52.04
CA THR A 2 72.88 -19.28 51.75
C THR A 2 73.03 -20.73 51.27
N ARG A 3 73.71 -21.07 50.16
CA ARG A 3 74.51 -20.26 49.20
C ARG A 3 74.86 -21.05 47.90
N GLY A 4 75.24 -20.35 46.82
CA GLY A 4 75.94 -20.89 45.63
C GLY A 4 75.04 -21.21 44.41
N GLY A 5 75.44 -21.07 43.13
CA GLY A 5 76.71 -20.62 42.50
C GLY A 5 77.30 -21.68 41.54
N ARG A 6 77.93 -21.36 40.38
CA ARG A 6 78.35 -20.07 39.78
C ARG A 6 78.81 -20.27 38.30
N CYS A 7 78.67 -19.24 37.42
CA CYS A 7 79.55 -18.89 36.24
C CYS A 7 79.75 -19.94 35.10
N CYS A 8 80.15 -19.65 33.85
CA CYS A 8 80.35 -18.49 32.92
C CYS A 8 80.79 -19.11 31.54
N ASP A 9 80.90 -18.52 30.34
CA ASP A 9 80.48 -17.30 29.59
C ASP A 9 80.82 -17.59 28.08
N GLY A 10 80.58 -16.80 27.02
CA GLY A 10 80.05 -15.43 26.79
C GLY A 10 80.37 -14.96 25.35
N LEU A 11 80.47 -13.63 25.13
CA LEU A 11 80.96 -12.89 23.94
C LEU A 11 80.12 -12.80 22.64
N SER A 12 80.13 -11.59 22.06
CA SER A 12 79.59 -11.17 20.74
C SER A 12 80.42 -9.98 20.19
N PRO A 13 80.44 -9.72 18.86
CA PRO A 13 79.74 -8.56 18.27
C PRO A 13 78.99 -8.97 16.95
N THR A 14 78.70 -8.22 15.87
CA THR A 14 79.14 -6.89 15.36
C THR A 14 78.13 -6.24 14.38
N THR A 15 78.24 -4.91 14.22
CA THR A 15 77.51 -3.95 13.34
C THR A 15 77.74 -4.08 11.82
N THR A 16 76.75 -3.69 10.99
CA THR A 16 76.87 -2.79 9.79
C THR A 16 75.49 -2.32 9.30
N GLN A 17 75.40 -1.15 8.65
CA GLN A 17 74.17 -0.43 8.24
C GLN A 17 73.88 -0.51 6.73
N ALA A 18 72.64 -0.19 6.33
CA ALA A 18 72.29 0.33 5.00
C ALA A 18 71.04 1.25 5.10
N ILE A 19 70.82 2.13 4.12
CA ILE A 19 69.83 3.23 4.11
C ILE A 19 68.88 3.07 2.91
N GLY A 20 67.62 3.52 3.03
CA GLY A 20 66.72 3.69 1.88
C GLY A 20 65.27 4.01 2.28
N ASP A 21 64.80 5.21 1.95
CA ASP A 21 63.46 5.73 2.28
C ASP A 21 62.38 5.32 1.26
N ALA A 22 61.15 5.14 1.72
CA ALA A 22 59.91 5.30 0.93
C ALA A 22 58.68 5.36 1.86
N ASP A 23 57.88 6.43 1.77
CA ASP A 23 56.63 6.57 2.51
C ASP A 23 55.55 5.58 2.02
N SER A 24 54.75 5.06 2.95
CA SER A 24 53.42 4.51 2.63
C SER A 24 52.46 4.62 3.83
N GLU A 25 51.27 5.17 3.58
CA GLU A 25 50.29 5.50 4.62
C GLU A 25 49.52 4.28 5.13
N SER A 26 49.16 4.29 6.42
CA SER A 26 48.34 3.24 7.03
C SER A 26 46.84 3.39 6.67
N CYS A 27 46.18 2.30 6.27
CA CYS A 27 44.72 2.17 6.41
C CYS A 27 44.30 0.76 6.85
N ASP A 28 43.88 0.64 8.11
CA ASP A 28 43.43 -0.61 8.74
C ASP A 28 42.08 -1.07 8.18
N THR A 29 42.06 -2.18 7.42
CA THR A 29 40.88 -2.65 6.67
C THR A 29 40.29 -3.95 7.26
N LYS A 30 39.62 -3.82 8.40
CA LYS A 30 38.85 -4.92 9.02
C LYS A 30 37.62 -5.29 8.19
N GLY A 31 37.72 -6.40 7.46
CA GLY A 31 36.70 -6.89 6.54
C GLY A 31 35.38 -7.32 7.22
N HIS A 32 34.40 -6.42 7.30
CA HIS A 32 33.03 -6.78 7.67
C HIS A 32 32.29 -7.44 6.49
N THR A 33 32.23 -8.77 6.49
CA THR A 33 31.45 -9.56 5.53
C THR A 33 29.95 -9.28 5.69
N LYS A 34 29.44 -8.31 4.92
CA LYS A 34 28.02 -7.94 4.90
C LYS A 34 27.19 -9.11 4.38
N ILE A 35 26.51 -9.82 5.28
CA ILE A 35 25.48 -10.80 4.91
C ILE A 35 24.33 -10.05 4.21
N ILE A 36 24.35 -10.06 2.87
CA ILE A 36 23.28 -9.50 2.05
C ILE A 36 22.06 -10.40 2.24
N LYS A 37 21.20 -10.03 3.18
CA LYS A 37 19.85 -10.60 3.29
C LYS A 37 19.16 -10.38 1.95
N LYS A 38 18.92 -11.45 1.19
CA LYS A 38 18.04 -11.43 0.01
C LYS A 38 16.77 -10.67 0.42
N ARG A 39 16.51 -9.53 -0.22
CA ARG A 39 15.24 -8.84 -0.06
C ARG A 39 14.20 -9.80 -0.62
N ALA A 40 13.37 -10.39 0.25
CA ALA A 40 12.11 -10.96 -0.20
C ALA A 40 11.42 -9.87 -1.03
N ALA A 41 10.86 -10.25 -2.18
CA ALA A 41 10.19 -9.29 -3.06
C ALA A 41 9.19 -8.49 -2.21
N LEU A 42 9.36 -7.16 -2.15
CA LEU A 42 8.37 -6.35 -1.47
C LEU A 42 7.09 -6.49 -2.29
N LEU A 43 6.07 -7.09 -1.68
CA LEU A 43 4.72 -7.04 -2.21
C LEU A 43 4.37 -5.57 -2.48
N PRO A 44 3.65 -5.28 -3.58
CA PRO A 44 3.26 -3.92 -3.90
C PRO A 44 2.43 -3.32 -2.76
N SER A 45 2.34 -1.99 -2.71
CA SER A 45 1.57 -1.31 -1.65
C SER A 45 0.10 -1.71 -1.62
N TYR A 46 -0.43 -2.08 -2.78
CA TYR A 46 -1.79 -2.54 -3.05
C TYR A 46 -1.73 -3.62 -4.13
N TRP A 47 -2.66 -4.56 -4.09
CA TRP A 47 -2.85 -5.58 -5.13
C TRP A 47 -4.29 -6.08 -5.12
N HIS A 48 -4.60 -7.00 -6.03
CA HIS A 48 -5.75 -7.88 -5.97
C HIS A 48 -5.25 -9.32 -6.11
N ASP A 49 -5.93 -10.27 -5.47
CA ASP A 49 -5.74 -11.69 -5.72
C ASP A 49 -6.59 -12.14 -6.94
N ALA A 50 -6.29 -13.28 -7.57
CA ALA A 50 -7.04 -13.71 -8.77
C ALA A 50 -8.53 -14.03 -8.48
N ASP A 51 -8.84 -14.32 -7.20
CA ASP A 51 -10.18 -14.57 -6.68
C ASP A 51 -10.86 -13.30 -6.12
N ASP A 52 -10.26 -12.10 -6.25
CA ASP A 52 -10.87 -10.83 -5.82
C ASP A 52 -11.87 -10.32 -6.86
N ASP A 53 -13.14 -10.62 -6.62
CA ASP A 53 -14.24 -10.20 -7.49
C ASP A 53 -14.44 -8.68 -7.55
N VAL A 54 -14.40 -8.15 -8.77
CA VAL A 54 -15.06 -6.88 -9.12
C VAL A 54 -16.41 -7.20 -9.75
N VAL A 55 -17.45 -6.58 -9.20
CA VAL A 55 -18.80 -6.62 -9.74
C VAL A 55 -19.18 -5.20 -10.12
N VAL A 56 -19.46 -4.95 -11.40
CA VAL A 56 -20.08 -3.73 -11.90
C VAL A 56 -21.51 -4.07 -12.30
N VAL A 57 -22.49 -3.39 -11.72
CA VAL A 57 -23.89 -3.45 -12.14
C VAL A 57 -24.17 -2.19 -12.95
N THR A 58 -24.64 -2.35 -14.18
CA THR A 58 -25.21 -1.30 -15.03
C THR A 58 -26.64 -1.69 -15.43
N ASP A 59 -27.38 -0.79 -16.07
CA ASP A 59 -28.83 -0.93 -16.25
C ASP A 59 -29.23 -2.21 -17.00
N GLY A 60 -29.65 -3.24 -16.23
CA GLY A 60 -30.00 -4.57 -16.73
C GLY A 60 -28.83 -5.55 -16.94
N GLU A 61 -27.57 -5.13 -16.72
CA GLU A 61 -26.39 -5.98 -16.95
C GLU A 61 -25.45 -6.05 -15.74
N VAL A 62 -25.09 -7.28 -15.32
CA VAL A 62 -24.07 -7.53 -14.30
C VAL A 62 -22.78 -7.99 -14.98
N HIS A 63 -21.68 -7.29 -14.72
CA HIS A 63 -20.36 -7.55 -15.28
C HIS A 63 -19.34 -7.80 -14.17
N GLY A 64 -18.74 -8.97 -14.14
CA GLY A 64 -17.72 -9.32 -13.16
C GLY A 64 -17.06 -10.66 -13.46
N ASN A 65 -15.98 -10.96 -12.75
CA ASN A 65 -15.20 -12.19 -12.96
C ASN A 65 -15.93 -13.45 -12.45
N ASN A 66 -16.92 -13.27 -11.55
CA ASN A 66 -17.69 -14.32 -10.91
C ASN A 66 -19.14 -13.83 -10.70
N LEU A 67 -20.13 -14.67 -10.99
CA LEU A 67 -21.53 -14.23 -11.14
C LEU A 67 -22.36 -14.23 -9.84
N GLN A 68 -21.77 -14.51 -8.67
CA GLN A 68 -22.47 -14.56 -7.39
C GLN A 68 -22.45 -13.22 -6.63
N SER A 69 -23.06 -12.18 -7.22
CA SER A 69 -23.13 -10.84 -6.62
C SER A 69 -24.32 -10.66 -5.68
N ASN A 70 -24.07 -10.41 -4.39
CA ASN A 70 -25.09 -9.95 -3.42
C ASN A 70 -25.46 -8.46 -3.61
N MET A 71 -25.52 -7.98 -4.85
CA MET A 71 -26.07 -6.66 -5.19
C MET A 71 -27.43 -6.85 -5.86
N SER A 72 -28.39 -5.99 -5.55
CA SER A 72 -29.64 -5.90 -6.30
C SER A 72 -29.34 -5.56 -7.77
N SER A 73 -29.94 -6.30 -8.70
CA SER A 73 -29.92 -6.03 -10.14
C SER A 73 -30.41 -4.63 -10.51
N ASP A 74 -31.21 -4.02 -9.62
CA ASP A 74 -32.09 -2.89 -9.93
C ASP A 74 -31.43 -1.52 -9.67
N THR A 75 -30.17 -1.53 -9.23
CA THR A 75 -29.37 -0.33 -8.90
C THR A 75 -27.96 -0.44 -9.46
N LYS A 76 -27.63 0.46 -10.39
CA LYS A 76 -26.28 0.65 -10.93
C LYS A 76 -25.27 0.87 -9.79
N GLY A 77 -24.10 0.25 -9.90
CA GLY A 77 -23.09 0.29 -8.85
C GLY A 77 -21.82 -0.49 -9.17
N ILE A 78 -20.87 -0.47 -8.24
CA ILE A 78 -19.66 -1.29 -8.27
C ILE A 78 -19.30 -1.78 -6.87
N LYS A 79 -18.82 -3.02 -6.76
CA LYS A 79 -18.15 -3.57 -5.58
C LYS A 79 -16.78 -4.12 -5.98
N PHE A 80 -15.76 -3.84 -5.19
CA PHE A 80 -14.41 -4.38 -5.37
C PHE A 80 -13.64 -4.49 -4.04
N THR A 81 -12.57 -5.28 -4.05
CA THR A 81 -11.60 -5.42 -2.95
C THR A 81 -10.21 -5.05 -3.45
N ILE A 82 -9.49 -4.20 -2.73
CA ILE A 82 -8.04 -4.00 -2.94
C ILE A 82 -7.30 -4.48 -1.69
N ARG A 83 -6.43 -5.46 -1.86
CA ARG A 83 -5.55 -6.01 -0.83
C ARG A 83 -4.38 -5.05 -0.54
N GLY A 84 -3.82 -5.16 0.65
CA GLY A 84 -2.77 -4.28 1.18
C GLY A 84 -3.28 -3.41 2.32
N ASN A 85 -2.40 -3.08 3.28
CA ASN A 85 -2.78 -2.33 4.48
C ASN A 85 -3.29 -0.92 4.14
N PRO A 86 -4.55 -0.57 4.49
CA PRO A 86 -5.11 0.76 4.25
C PRO A 86 -4.24 1.89 4.80
N LYS A 87 -4.05 2.95 4.01
CA LYS A 87 -3.26 4.12 4.38
C LYS A 87 -4.17 5.34 4.56
N PRO A 88 -4.00 6.14 5.61
CA PRO A 88 -4.69 7.43 5.71
C PRO A 88 -4.13 8.42 4.70
N LEU A 89 -4.94 9.39 4.29
CA LEU A 89 -4.49 10.55 3.55
C LEU A 89 -3.51 11.33 4.42
N VAL A 90 -2.26 11.45 3.98
CA VAL A 90 -1.29 12.32 4.63
C VAL A 90 -1.52 13.73 4.10
N ARG A 91 -1.89 14.65 5.01
CA ARG A 91 -2.09 16.07 4.69
C ARG A 91 -0.96 16.63 3.82
N HIS A 92 -1.33 17.50 2.88
CA HIS A 92 -0.41 18.24 2.01
C HIS A 92 0.79 18.85 2.75
N ARG A 93 1.91 19.00 2.03
CA ARG A 93 3.17 19.52 2.55
C ARG A 93 3.71 20.60 1.62
N SER A 94 4.31 21.63 2.20
CA SER A 94 5.07 22.64 1.46
C SER A 94 6.57 22.35 1.56
N SER A 95 7.31 22.58 0.47
CA SER A 95 8.77 22.56 0.45
C SER A 95 9.26 23.46 -0.68
N ARG A 96 10.23 24.34 -0.39
CA ARG A 96 10.79 25.32 -1.37
C ARG A 96 9.71 26.15 -2.10
N GLY A 97 8.61 26.48 -1.43
CA GLY A 97 7.46 27.21 -1.99
C GLY A 97 6.40 26.34 -2.68
N PHE A 98 6.73 25.11 -3.10
CA PHE A 98 5.78 24.21 -3.76
C PHE A 98 4.96 23.41 -2.74
N MET A 99 3.65 23.31 -2.94
CA MET A 99 2.79 22.39 -2.21
C MET A 99 2.69 21.07 -2.98
N TYR A 100 2.80 19.94 -2.27
CA TYR A 100 2.65 18.61 -2.83
C TYR A 100 1.80 17.70 -1.94
N ASN A 101 1.17 16.71 -2.57
CA ASN A 101 0.43 15.64 -1.90
C ASN A 101 1.39 14.46 -1.63
N PRO A 102 1.83 14.22 -0.38
CA PRO A 102 2.68 13.07 -0.05
C PRO A 102 1.99 11.71 -0.22
N SER A 103 0.69 11.69 -0.51
CA SER A 103 -0.11 10.48 -0.73
C SER A 103 -0.22 10.07 -2.21
N SER A 104 0.13 10.93 -3.18
CA SER A 104 -0.21 10.73 -4.60
C SER A 104 0.28 9.37 -5.13
N ALA A 105 1.57 9.06 -4.95
CA ALA A 105 2.18 7.79 -5.38
C ALA A 105 1.66 6.53 -4.64
N ALA A 106 0.78 6.70 -3.65
CA ALA A 106 -0.02 5.62 -3.08
C ALA A 106 -1.45 5.60 -3.64
N GLN A 107 -2.06 6.75 -3.90
CA GLN A 107 -3.38 6.89 -4.53
C GLN A 107 -3.35 6.39 -5.98
N GLU A 108 -2.32 6.77 -6.74
CA GLU A 108 -1.97 6.22 -8.07
C GLU A 108 -1.96 4.69 -8.03
N ARG A 109 -1.20 4.05 -7.12
CA ARG A 109 -1.13 2.58 -7.02
C ARG A 109 -2.44 1.91 -6.59
N PHE A 110 -3.32 2.63 -5.88
CA PHE A 110 -4.66 2.14 -5.54
C PHE A 110 -5.57 2.19 -6.77
N ARG A 111 -5.53 3.30 -7.51
CA ARG A 111 -6.19 3.52 -8.80
C ARG A 111 -5.75 2.49 -9.85
N ASP A 112 -4.45 2.23 -9.97
CA ASP A 112 -3.85 1.25 -10.88
C ASP A 112 -4.34 -0.18 -10.56
N SER A 113 -4.40 -0.53 -9.27
CA SER A 113 -4.92 -1.82 -8.82
C SER A 113 -6.38 -2.00 -9.25
N LEU A 114 -7.23 -0.98 -9.06
CA LEU A 114 -8.62 -1.03 -9.54
C LEU A 114 -8.71 -1.10 -11.08
N LEU A 115 -7.94 -0.29 -11.80
CA LEU A 115 -7.89 -0.30 -13.26
C LEU A 115 -7.53 -1.68 -13.81
N SER A 116 -6.58 -2.38 -13.18
CA SER A 116 -6.21 -3.73 -13.58
C SER A 116 -7.31 -4.79 -13.40
N MET A 117 -8.30 -4.51 -12.54
CA MET A 117 -9.48 -5.37 -12.32
C MET A 117 -10.70 -4.95 -13.15
N LEU A 118 -10.77 -3.69 -13.58
CA LEU A 118 -11.90 -3.14 -14.36
C LEU A 118 -11.90 -3.65 -15.81
N PRO A 119 -13.06 -4.00 -16.38
CA PRO A 119 -13.21 -4.21 -17.82
C PRO A 119 -12.76 -2.99 -18.63
N ARG A 120 -12.01 -3.20 -19.72
CA ARG A 120 -11.34 -2.14 -20.51
C ARG A 120 -12.24 -0.98 -20.96
N ARG A 121 -13.56 -1.20 -21.14
CA ARG A 121 -14.51 -0.13 -21.50
C ARG A 121 -14.71 0.92 -20.40
N TYR A 122 -14.35 0.60 -19.16
CA TYR A 122 -14.34 1.51 -18.00
C TYR A 122 -12.93 2.02 -17.66
N HIS A 123 -11.93 1.73 -18.51
CA HIS A 123 -10.66 2.43 -18.39
C HIS A 123 -10.88 3.85 -18.92
N PRO A 124 -10.40 4.90 -18.23
CA PRO A 124 -10.38 6.23 -18.78
C PRO A 124 -9.60 6.19 -20.08
N THR A 125 -10.27 6.50 -21.19
CA THR A 125 -9.59 6.74 -22.46
C THR A 125 -8.63 7.88 -22.23
N ILE A 126 -7.32 7.62 -22.35
CA ILE A 126 -6.34 8.69 -22.45
C ILE A 126 -6.77 9.54 -23.65
N LEU A 127 -6.77 10.86 -23.47
CA LEU A 127 -7.03 11.79 -24.55
C LEU A 127 -5.78 11.80 -25.45
N ASP A 128 -5.68 10.80 -26.31
CA ASP A 128 -4.71 10.80 -27.40
C ASP A 128 -4.93 12.06 -28.24
N ASP A 129 -3.84 12.79 -28.48
CA ASP A 129 -3.80 14.26 -28.62
C ASP A 129 -4.26 14.78 -30.01
N GLN A 130 -5.33 14.20 -30.57
CA GLN A 130 -5.69 14.28 -31.99
C GLN A 130 -7.20 14.42 -32.28
N SER A 131 -7.93 15.19 -31.46
CA SER A 131 -9.22 15.76 -31.87
C SER A 131 -9.24 17.29 -31.66
N MET A 132 -8.63 18.01 -32.60
CA MET A 132 -8.69 19.47 -32.75
C MET A 132 -10.08 19.93 -33.28
N ASP A 133 -11.16 19.41 -32.68
CA ASP A 133 -12.51 19.48 -33.23
C ASP A 133 -13.50 20.08 -32.20
N ASP A 134 -14.20 21.14 -32.62
CA ASP A 134 -15.34 21.80 -31.96
C ASP A 134 -15.31 22.10 -30.45
N GLY A 135 -14.12 22.25 -29.85
CA GLY A 135 -13.90 22.96 -28.57
C GLY A 135 -14.62 22.40 -27.34
N LYS A 136 -15.19 21.19 -27.46
CA LYS A 136 -16.06 20.58 -26.47
C LYS A 136 -15.20 19.76 -25.50
N ALA A 137 -14.89 20.34 -24.34
CA ALA A 137 -14.01 19.75 -23.34
C ALA A 137 -14.35 18.26 -23.10
N ALA A 138 -13.40 17.38 -23.41
CA ALA A 138 -13.65 15.95 -23.47
C ALA A 138 -14.07 15.41 -22.10
N VAL A 139 -15.31 14.92 -22.01
CA VAL A 139 -15.89 14.42 -20.76
C VAL A 139 -15.15 13.14 -20.37
N PRO A 140 -14.56 13.05 -19.16
CA PRO A 140 -13.83 11.86 -18.75
C PRO A 140 -14.77 10.65 -18.68
N ASN A 141 -14.37 9.53 -19.29
CA ASN A 141 -15.11 8.27 -19.22
C ASN A 141 -15.03 7.69 -17.80
N VAL A 142 -16.02 8.01 -16.98
CA VAL A 142 -16.20 7.53 -15.60
C VAL A 142 -17.44 6.67 -15.48
N LEU A 143 -17.45 5.73 -14.53
CA LEU A 143 -18.57 4.79 -14.33
C LEU A 143 -19.88 5.50 -13.93
N PHE A 144 -19.78 6.54 -13.11
CA PHE A 144 -20.89 7.36 -12.62
C PHE A 144 -20.79 8.78 -13.17
N SER A 145 -21.77 9.17 -13.98
CA SER A 145 -21.93 10.50 -14.56
C SER A 145 -22.18 11.55 -13.46
N GLN A 146 -21.91 12.84 -13.77
CA GLN A 146 -21.96 13.92 -12.77
C GLN A 146 -23.33 14.14 -12.10
N HIS A 147 -24.42 13.64 -12.71
CA HIS A 147 -25.79 13.78 -12.23
C HIS A 147 -26.26 12.61 -11.34
N GLU A 148 -25.43 11.58 -11.14
CA GLU A 148 -25.76 10.44 -10.28
C GLU A 148 -25.31 10.70 -8.84
N PHE A 149 -26.26 10.61 -7.90
CA PHE A 149 -26.00 10.63 -6.46
C PHE A 149 -25.54 9.25 -6.00
N LEU A 150 -24.52 9.19 -5.13
CA LEU A 150 -23.83 7.96 -4.77
C LEU A 150 -23.89 7.70 -3.27
N ALA A 151 -24.18 6.45 -2.91
CA ALA A 151 -23.90 5.90 -1.58
C ALA A 151 -22.60 5.09 -1.64
N MET A 152 -21.69 5.34 -0.70
CA MET A 152 -20.42 4.62 -0.58
C MET A 152 -20.35 3.86 0.75
N GLU A 153 -20.04 2.58 0.68
CA GLU A 153 -19.72 1.72 1.82
C GLU A 153 -18.24 1.31 1.74
N VAL A 154 -17.46 1.56 2.80
CA VAL A 154 -16.03 1.22 2.86
C VAL A 154 -15.69 0.42 4.11
N THR A 155 -15.09 -0.76 3.93
CA THR A 155 -14.56 -1.58 5.03
C THR A 155 -13.04 -1.58 4.98
N PHE A 156 -12.42 -1.00 6.01
CA PHE A 156 -10.97 -1.00 6.18
C PHE A 156 -10.54 -2.19 7.04
N ARG A 157 -9.95 -3.21 6.40
CA ARG A 157 -9.28 -4.32 7.08
C ARG A 157 -7.82 -3.92 7.32
N LEU A 158 -7.51 -3.46 8.53
CA LEU A 158 -6.18 -3.03 8.95
C LEU A 158 -5.28 -4.25 9.23
N LYS A 159 -4.00 -4.16 8.87
CA LYS A 159 -3.02 -5.24 9.05
C LYS A 159 -2.93 -5.69 10.51
N ARG A 160 -3.13 -6.98 10.78
CA ARG A 160 -3.19 -7.49 12.15
C ARG A 160 -1.81 -7.47 12.83
N PRO A 161 -1.66 -6.87 14.04
CA PRO A 161 -0.39 -6.84 14.75
C PRO A 161 0.25 -8.22 14.96
N LYS A 162 1.57 -8.34 14.74
CA LYS A 162 2.29 -9.63 14.77
C LYS A 162 2.16 -10.37 16.11
N ASN A 163 2.07 -9.65 17.23
CA ASN A 163 1.89 -10.23 18.56
C ASN A 163 0.54 -10.95 18.74
N HIS A 164 -0.45 -10.76 17.85
CA HIS A 164 -1.71 -11.52 17.85
C HIS A 164 -1.53 -12.97 17.32
N PHE A 165 -0.36 -13.33 16.77
CA PHE A 165 -0.10 -14.64 16.17
C PHE A 165 0.89 -15.49 16.98
N VAL A 166 0.73 -16.82 16.90
CA VAL A 166 1.60 -17.80 17.55
C VAL A 166 3.03 -17.68 16.99
N GLY A 167 4.00 -17.43 17.89
CA GLY A 167 5.40 -17.19 17.52
C GLY A 167 5.65 -15.89 16.74
N ASN A 168 4.73 -14.93 16.80
CA ASN A 168 4.76 -13.66 16.05
C ASN A 168 4.82 -13.81 14.51
N LYS A 169 4.39 -14.96 13.99
CA LYS A 169 4.35 -15.31 12.56
C LYS A 169 2.89 -15.35 12.07
N PRO A 170 2.45 -14.37 11.24
CA PRO A 170 1.12 -14.38 10.61
C PRO A 170 0.86 -15.63 9.76
N GLY A 171 -0.41 -15.86 9.44
CA GLY A 171 -0.88 -16.94 8.57
C GLY A 171 -2.18 -17.59 9.07
N THR A 172 -2.87 -18.26 8.15
CA THR A 172 -4.15 -18.95 8.37
C THR A 172 -4.10 -19.86 9.60
N GLY A 173 -5.09 -19.75 10.50
CA GLY A 173 -5.17 -20.54 11.73
C GLY A 173 -4.12 -20.22 12.81
N ARG A 174 -3.16 -19.32 12.58
CA ARG A 174 -2.08 -19.01 13.54
C ARG A 174 -2.41 -17.95 14.58
N MET A 175 -3.67 -17.51 14.67
CA MET A 175 -4.10 -16.50 15.63
C MET A 175 -4.11 -17.06 17.06
N LYS A 176 -3.68 -16.28 18.05
CA LYS A 176 -3.74 -16.69 19.47
C LYS A 176 -5.20 -16.68 19.95
N PRO A 177 -5.62 -17.61 20.83
CA PRO A 177 -6.91 -17.53 21.52
C PRO A 177 -7.09 -16.24 22.34
N THR A 178 -5.97 -15.64 22.79
CA THR A 178 -5.93 -14.37 23.54
C THR A 178 -5.79 -13.13 22.64
N ALA A 179 -5.92 -13.27 21.31
CA ALA A 179 -5.89 -12.12 20.42
C ALA A 179 -7.18 -11.27 20.56
N PRO A 180 -7.08 -9.92 20.54
CA PRO A 180 -8.24 -9.05 20.41
C PRO A 180 -9.10 -9.39 19.18
N GLY A 181 -10.39 -9.09 19.24
CA GLY A 181 -11.39 -9.38 18.21
C GLY A 181 -11.21 -8.60 16.89
N LYS A 182 -12.31 -8.34 16.18
CA LYS A 182 -12.27 -7.62 14.90
C LYS A 182 -12.18 -6.09 15.08
N PHE A 183 -12.84 -5.49 16.07
CA PHE A 183 -12.76 -4.04 16.29
C PHE A 183 -11.42 -3.62 16.93
N HIS A 184 -10.86 -2.50 16.49
CA HIS A 184 -9.63 -1.94 17.06
C HIS A 184 -9.60 -0.41 16.98
N ASN A 185 -9.28 0.20 18.11
CA ASN A 185 -9.02 1.63 18.29
C ASN A 185 -7.65 2.06 17.72
N SER A 186 -7.35 1.70 16.46
CA SER A 186 -6.16 2.19 15.77
C SER A 186 -6.11 3.71 15.82
N ARG A 187 -4.92 4.27 16.10
CA ARG A 187 -4.60 5.71 16.04
C ARG A 187 -4.87 6.34 14.66
N THR A 188 -5.03 5.53 13.61
CA THR A 188 -5.46 6.01 12.31
C THR A 188 -6.96 6.33 12.33
N ASP A 189 -7.27 7.61 12.21
CA ASP A 189 -8.64 8.12 12.13
C ASP A 189 -9.33 7.66 10.84
N ILE A 190 -10.65 7.41 10.91
CA ILE A 190 -11.38 6.74 9.82
C ILE A 190 -11.74 7.69 8.66
N ASP A 191 -11.97 8.96 8.96
CA ASP A 191 -12.13 10.04 7.99
C ASP A 191 -10.92 10.14 7.04
N ASN A 192 -9.70 10.01 7.59
CA ASN A 192 -8.47 10.08 6.81
C ASN A 192 -8.25 8.82 5.95
N LEU A 193 -8.73 7.65 6.39
CA LEU A 193 -8.78 6.44 5.56
C LEU A 193 -9.79 6.59 4.41
N THR A 194 -11.00 7.05 4.71
CA THR A 194 -12.05 7.27 3.72
C THR A 194 -11.66 8.32 2.70
N LYS A 195 -11.06 9.45 3.13
CA LYS A 195 -10.61 10.49 2.21
C LYS A 195 -9.49 10.00 1.28
N PHE A 196 -8.59 9.13 1.75
CA PHE A 196 -7.60 8.50 0.86
C PHE A 196 -8.28 7.73 -0.28
N VAL A 197 -9.33 6.96 0.03
CA VAL A 197 -10.10 6.21 -0.98
C VAL A 197 -10.86 7.16 -1.91
N MET A 198 -11.59 8.13 -1.36
CA MET A 198 -12.39 9.08 -2.14
C MET A 198 -11.53 9.89 -3.12
N ASP A 199 -10.39 10.41 -2.65
CA ASP A 199 -9.41 11.13 -3.48
C ASP A 199 -8.78 10.20 -4.56
N SER A 200 -8.61 8.89 -4.30
CA SER A 200 -8.02 7.93 -5.26
C SER A 200 -8.96 7.52 -6.39
N LEU A 201 -10.27 7.49 -6.11
CA LEU A 201 -11.33 7.07 -7.04
C LEU A 201 -11.91 8.23 -7.86
N ASN A 202 -11.59 9.47 -7.47
CA ASN A 202 -12.03 10.67 -8.17
C ASN A 202 -11.44 10.74 -9.60
N GLY A 203 -12.27 11.13 -10.57
CA GLY A 203 -11.92 11.06 -11.99
C GLY A 203 -11.58 9.65 -12.50
N LEU A 204 -12.01 8.59 -11.80
CA LEU A 204 -12.01 7.20 -12.29
C LEU A 204 -13.41 6.60 -12.24
N LEU A 205 -14.01 6.54 -11.05
CA LEU A 205 -15.36 6.00 -10.88
C LEU A 205 -16.44 7.07 -11.01
N TYR A 206 -16.17 8.28 -10.54
CA TYR A 206 -17.09 9.43 -10.58
C TYR A 206 -16.34 10.71 -10.95
N VAL A 207 -17.07 11.76 -11.32
CA VAL A 207 -16.49 13.03 -11.79
C VAL A 207 -15.93 13.85 -10.63
N ASP A 208 -16.59 13.82 -9.47
CA ASP A 208 -16.26 14.67 -8.32
C ASP A 208 -16.76 14.05 -7.00
N ASP A 209 -16.07 14.28 -5.87
CA ASP A 209 -16.37 13.60 -4.60
C ASP A 209 -17.69 14.07 -3.95
N LYS A 210 -18.14 15.29 -4.31
CA LYS A 210 -19.48 15.84 -3.99
C LYS A 210 -20.66 14.98 -4.44
N GLN A 211 -20.46 14.01 -5.32
CA GLN A 211 -21.50 13.06 -5.72
C GLN A 211 -21.87 12.08 -4.61
N VAL A 212 -20.99 11.88 -3.61
CA VAL A 212 -21.20 10.95 -2.49
C VAL A 212 -22.12 11.61 -1.44
N VAL A 213 -23.42 11.37 -1.55
CA VAL A 213 -24.46 11.89 -0.64
C VAL A 213 -24.63 11.04 0.62
N SER A 214 -24.21 9.78 0.59
CA SER A 214 -24.27 8.86 1.73
C SER A 214 -22.95 8.10 1.86
N LEU A 215 -22.45 8.00 3.09
CA LEU A 215 -21.12 7.44 3.38
C LEU A 215 -21.15 6.61 4.67
N SER A 216 -20.88 5.32 4.52
CA SER A 216 -20.68 4.38 5.62
C SER A 216 -19.24 3.87 5.61
N ALA A 217 -18.54 3.95 6.74
CA ALA A 217 -17.16 3.50 6.87
C ALA A 217 -16.94 2.75 8.17
N ILE A 218 -16.30 1.57 8.11
CA ILE A 218 -15.91 0.79 9.30
C ILE A 218 -14.41 0.43 9.25
N LYS A 219 -13.76 0.38 10.41
CA LYS A 219 -12.37 -0.13 10.55
C LYS A 219 -12.31 -1.38 11.44
N LEU A 220 -11.70 -2.43 10.90
CA LEU A 220 -11.56 -3.75 11.49
C LEU A 220 -10.07 -4.19 11.43
N LEU A 221 -9.67 -5.14 12.26
CA LEU A 221 -8.42 -5.88 12.12
C LEU A 221 -8.65 -7.09 11.22
N ASP A 222 -7.84 -7.18 10.16
CA ASP A 222 -7.88 -8.27 9.19
C ASP A 222 -7.75 -9.66 9.86
N SER A 223 -8.39 -10.65 9.25
CA SER A 223 -8.46 -12.04 9.71
C SER A 223 -8.35 -13.07 8.58
N GLU A 224 -8.17 -12.64 7.33
CA GLU A 224 -8.01 -13.51 6.17
C GLU A 224 -6.53 -13.77 5.86
N GLY A 225 -6.23 -14.92 5.22
CA GLY A 225 -4.91 -15.25 4.68
C GLY A 225 -3.72 -14.96 5.61
N LEU A 226 -2.85 -14.04 5.18
CA LEU A 226 -1.68 -13.57 5.94
C LEU A 226 -1.97 -12.34 6.84
N CYS A 227 -3.23 -11.88 6.87
CA CYS A 227 -3.76 -10.74 7.60
C CYS A 227 -3.03 -9.42 7.31
N GLU A 228 -2.69 -9.21 6.03
CA GLU A 228 -1.87 -8.09 5.56
C GLU A 228 -2.65 -6.78 5.42
N GLY A 229 -3.98 -6.86 5.49
CA GLY A 229 -4.93 -5.77 5.31
C GLY A 229 -5.54 -5.70 3.90
N ALA A 230 -6.67 -5.02 3.78
CA ALA A 230 -7.38 -4.71 2.55
C ALA A 230 -8.35 -3.53 2.75
N THR A 231 -8.82 -2.95 1.65
CA THR A 231 -9.96 -2.03 1.59
C THR A 231 -11.03 -2.66 0.70
N ASP A 232 -12.19 -2.97 1.28
CA ASP A 232 -13.38 -3.38 0.53
C ASP A 232 -14.24 -2.14 0.26
N VAL A 233 -14.67 -1.93 -0.98
CA VAL A 233 -15.45 -0.76 -1.41
C VAL A 233 -16.69 -1.21 -2.16
N LYS A 234 -17.83 -0.59 -1.84
CA LYS A 234 -19.07 -0.66 -2.62
C LYS A 234 -19.57 0.77 -2.87
N ILE A 235 -19.97 1.05 -4.10
CA ILE A 235 -20.62 2.30 -4.51
C ILE A 235 -21.92 1.94 -5.24
N THR A 236 -23.02 2.59 -4.91
CA THR A 236 -24.32 2.39 -5.58
C THR A 236 -24.98 3.74 -5.86
N VAL A 237 -25.65 3.85 -7.00
CA VAL A 237 -26.49 5.00 -7.32
C VAL A 237 -27.71 5.02 -6.40
N VAL A 238 -27.93 6.16 -5.75
CA VAL A 238 -29.12 6.44 -4.95
C VAL A 238 -30.16 7.06 -5.88
N LYS A 239 -31.34 6.44 -5.94
CA LYS A 239 -32.54 7.04 -6.54
C LYS A 239 -33.21 7.88 -5.45
N ASP A 240 -33.64 9.09 -5.77
CA ASP A 240 -34.52 9.83 -4.86
C ASP A 240 -35.94 9.29 -5.05
N GLU A 241 -36.47 8.63 -4.03
CA GLU A 241 -37.83 8.05 -4.05
C GLU A 241 -38.92 9.10 -3.70
N ASN A 242 -38.55 10.38 -3.50
CA ASN A 242 -39.45 11.46 -3.09
C ASN A 242 -39.45 12.68 -4.06
N ALA A 243 -38.95 12.51 -5.29
CA ALA A 243 -38.82 13.57 -6.30
C ALA A 243 -39.89 13.48 -7.42
#